data_AF-A0AAW9J502-F1
#
_entry.id   AF-A0AAW9J502-F1
#
_cell.length_a   1.000
_cell.length_b   1.000
_cell.length_c   1.000
_cell.angle_alpha   90.00
_cell.angle_beta   90.00
_cell.angle_gamma   90.00
#
_symmetry.space_group_name_H-M   'P 1'
#
loop_
_entity.id
_entity.type
_entity.pdbx_description
1 polymer ?
#
loop_
_entity_poly.entity_id
_entity_poly.type
_entity_poly.pdbx_seq_one_letter_code
_entity_poly.pdbx_strand_id
1 'polypeptide(L)'
;MARLNVNPTRMEMSKLKKRLVTATRGHKLLKDKQDELMRQFVNLVKYNNELRKSVEAELQGSLKDFVMARAVMSSEFLEEAVSYPKESISVEVGTKNIMSVNVPEMNFHRQLEGDEGSIFPYGFASTSSE
;
A
#
# COMPACT_ATOMS: atom_id res chain seq x y z
N MET A 1 8.72 -29.54 28.07
CA MET A 1 7.50 -28.84 28.54
C MET A 1 7.87 -28.12 29.83
N ALA A 2 7.79 -26.79 29.88
CA ALA A 2 8.16 -26.02 31.07
C ALA A 2 7.11 -26.26 32.18
N ARG A 3 7.53 -26.88 33.29
CA ARG A 3 6.70 -27.03 34.50
C ARG A 3 6.75 -25.72 35.28
N LEU A 4 5.59 -25.11 35.51
CA LEU A 4 5.48 -23.94 36.38
C LEU A 4 5.73 -24.35 37.83
N ASN A 5 6.60 -23.63 38.53
CA ASN A 5 6.81 -23.80 39.96
C ASN A 5 5.68 -23.07 40.71
N VAL A 6 4.71 -23.83 41.24
CA VAL A 6 3.54 -23.32 41.95
C VAL A 6 3.30 -24.15 43.20
N ASN A 7 2.78 -23.51 44.25
CA ASN A 7 2.46 -24.19 45.50
C ASN A 7 1.36 -25.25 45.27
N PRO A 8 1.50 -26.48 45.83
CA PRO A 8 0.58 -27.59 45.58
C PRO A 8 -0.73 -27.45 46.38
N THR A 9 -1.48 -26.37 46.13
CA THR A 9 -2.78 -26.11 46.78
C THR A 9 -3.94 -26.38 45.83
N ARG A 10 -5.09 -26.80 46.36
CA ARG A 10 -6.31 -27.03 45.56
C ARG A 10 -6.78 -25.77 44.82
N MET A 11 -6.57 -24.61 45.41
CA MET A 11 -6.93 -23.32 44.82
C MET A 11 -6.09 -23.04 43.57
N GLU A 12 -4.78 -23.24 43.64
CA GLU A 12 -3.89 -23.10 42.48
C GLU A 12 -4.19 -24.14 41.40
N MET A 13 -4.53 -25.38 41.77
CA MET A 13 -4.97 -26.38 40.80
C MET A 13 -6.22 -25.95 40.03
N SER A 14 -7.22 -25.39 40.72
CA SER A 14 -8.45 -24.88 40.08
C SER A 14 -8.16 -23.70 39.15
N LYS A 15 -7.29 -22.77 39.56
CA LYS A 15 -6.85 -21.63 38.76
C LYS A 15 -6.10 -22.07 37.49
N LEU A 16 -5.19 -23.03 37.61
CA LEU A 16 -4.45 -23.58 36.47
C LEU A 16 -5.36 -24.33 35.49
N LYS A 17 -6.34 -25.11 35.98
CA LYS A 17 -7.35 -25.75 35.13
C LYS A 17 -8.16 -24.72 34.35
N LYS A 18 -8.63 -23.65 34.99
CA LYS A 18 -9.32 -22.54 34.31
C LYS A 18 -8.43 -21.87 33.27
N ARG A 19 -7.18 -21.56 33.62
CA ARG A 19 -6.20 -20.95 32.71
C ARG A 19 -5.92 -21.83 31.50
N LEU A 20 -5.81 -23.15 31.68
CA LEU A 20 -5.63 -24.11 30.59
C LEU A 20 -6.81 -24.04 29.63
N VAL A 21 -8.06 -24.09 30.14
CA VAL A 21 -9.27 -24.02 29.30
C VAL A 21 -9.33 -22.70 28.53
N THR A 22 -9.01 -21.57 29.15
CA THR A 22 -8.98 -20.27 28.47
C THR A 22 -7.86 -20.23 27.43
N ALA A 23 -6.67 -20.75 27.73
CA ALA A 23 -5.53 -20.76 26.82
C ALA A 23 -5.78 -21.67 25.59
N THR A 24 -6.40 -22.84 25.76
CA THR A 24 -6.72 -23.74 24.64
C THR A 24 -7.76 -23.12 23.71
N ARG A 25 -8.79 -22.45 24.26
CA ARG A 25 -9.76 -21.69 23.46
C ARG A 25 -9.11 -20.51 22.75
N GLY A 26 -8.31 -19.73 23.46
CA GLY A 26 -7.59 -18.58 22.90
C GLY A 26 -6.65 -18.98 21.77
N HIS A 27 -5.91 -20.08 21.92
CA HIS A 27 -5.04 -20.60 20.86
C HIS A 27 -5.84 -20.96 19.60
N LYS A 28 -6.99 -21.64 19.75
CA LYS A 28 -7.85 -21.97 18.61
C LYS A 28 -8.35 -20.70 17.91
N LEU A 29 -8.87 -19.72 18.66
CA LEU A 29 -9.38 -18.47 18.09
C LEU A 29 -8.30 -17.68 17.34
N LEU A 30 -7.07 -17.64 17.88
CA LEU A 30 -5.95 -16.97 17.22
C LEU A 30 -5.51 -17.71 15.96
N LYS A 31 -5.55 -19.05 15.96
CA LYS A 31 -5.26 -19.85 14.78
C LYS A 31 -6.30 -19.62 13.68
N ASP A 32 -7.59 -19.67 14.03
CA ASP A 32 -8.68 -19.43 13.08
C ASP A 32 -8.58 -18.00 12.48
N LYS A 33 -8.23 -17.01 13.31
CA LYS A 33 -7.97 -15.63 12.85
C LYS A 33 -6.76 -15.54 11.91
N GLN A 34 -5.68 -16.25 12.23
CA GLN A 34 -4.47 -16.28 11.41
C GLN A 34 -4.75 -16.91 10.04
N ASP A 35 -5.48 -18.03 10.01
CA ASP A 35 -5.77 -18.76 8.77
C ASP A 35 -6.61 -17.89 7.81
N GLU A 36 -7.61 -17.18 8.33
CA GLU A 36 -8.42 -16.25 7.53
C GLU A 36 -7.62 -15.04 7.03
N LEU A 37 -6.77 -14.45 7.89
CA LEU A 37 -5.87 -13.37 7.50
C LEU A 37 -4.92 -13.82 6.39
N MET A 38 -4.35 -15.02 6.50
CA MET A 38 -3.45 -15.57 5.49
C MET A 38 -4.17 -15.79 4.16
N ARG A 39 -5.42 -16.26 4.18
CA ARG A 39 -6.23 -16.41 2.97
C ARG A 39 -6.42 -15.08 2.24
N GLN A 40 -6.79 -14.03 2.98
CA GLN A 40 -6.95 -12.68 2.41
C GLN A 40 -5.62 -12.12 1.92
N PHE A 41 -4.55 -12.30 2.67
CA PHE A 41 -3.22 -11.84 2.32
C PHE A 41 -2.73 -12.45 1.01
N VAL A 42 -2.88 -13.77 0.80
CA VAL A 42 -2.47 -14.42 -0.45
C VAL A 42 -3.24 -13.89 -1.65
N ASN A 43 -4.54 -13.60 -1.48
CA ASN A 43 -5.34 -12.99 -2.55
C ASN A 43 -4.85 -11.57 -2.88
N LEU A 44 -4.55 -10.77 -1.85
CA LEU A 44 -4.01 -9.42 -2.03
C LEU A 44 -2.62 -9.43 -2.68
N VAL A 45 -1.75 -10.39 -2.35
CA VAL A 45 -0.42 -10.53 -2.97
C VAL A 45 -0.54 -10.84 -4.46
N LYS A 46 -1.48 -11.71 -4.85
CA LYS A 46 -1.72 -12.02 -6.27
C LYS A 46 -2.21 -10.78 -7.02
N TYR A 47 -3.20 -10.07 -6.44
CA TYR A 47 -3.72 -8.83 -7.02
C TYR A 47 -2.64 -7.74 -7.12
N ASN A 48 -1.81 -7.60 -6.09
CA ASN A 48 -0.69 -6.65 -6.11
C ASN A 48 0.33 -6.97 -7.20
N ASN A 49 0.64 -8.25 -7.42
CA ASN A 49 1.56 -8.67 -8.49
C ASN A 49 0.98 -8.39 -9.88
N GLU A 50 -0.33 -8.57 -10.07
CA GLU A 50 -1.01 -8.24 -11.33
C GLU A 50 -0.96 -6.72 -11.60
N LEU A 51 -1.34 -5.91 -10.61
CA LEU A 51 -1.24 -4.45 -10.70
C LEU A 51 0.19 -3.97 -10.90
N ARG A 52 1.17 -4.59 -10.23
CA ARG A 52 2.58 -4.23 -10.41
C ARG A 52 3.01 -4.44 -11.86
N LYS A 53 2.64 -5.57 -12.47
CA LYS A 53 2.99 -5.86 -13.87
C LYS A 53 2.33 -4.87 -14.84
N SER A 54 1.07 -4.50 -14.62
CA SER A 54 0.39 -3.52 -15.48
C SER A 54 1.05 -2.15 -15.37
N VAL A 55 1.29 -1.68 -14.15
CA VAL A 55 1.96 -0.40 -13.88
C VAL A 55 3.37 -0.38 -14.45
N GLU A 56 4.16 -1.45 -14.25
CA GLU A 56 5.52 -1.53 -14.79
C GLU A 56 5.54 -1.49 -16.33
N ALA A 57 4.58 -2.15 -16.99
CA ALA A 57 4.46 -2.13 -18.45
C ALA A 57 4.11 -0.73 -18.98
N GLU A 58 3.13 -0.05 -18.37
CA GLU A 58 2.75 1.33 -18.72
C GLU A 58 3.87 2.33 -18.48
N LEU A 59 4.58 2.18 -17.36
CA LEU A 59 5.70 3.04 -16.99
C LEU A 59 6.89 2.81 -17.92
N GLN A 60 7.17 1.57 -18.31
CA GLN A 60 8.19 1.26 -19.31
C GLN A 60 7.86 1.87 -20.68
N GLY A 61 6.60 1.80 -21.11
CA GLY A 61 6.14 2.47 -22.34
C GLY A 61 6.35 3.98 -22.26
N SER A 62 5.81 4.61 -21.20
CA SER A 62 5.89 6.05 -20.98
C SER A 62 7.34 6.56 -20.89
N LEU A 63 8.24 5.82 -20.24
CA LEU A 63 9.66 6.17 -20.17
C LEU A 63 10.36 6.03 -21.52
N LYS A 64 9.98 5.04 -22.33
CA LYS A 64 10.53 4.89 -23.68
C LYS A 64 10.14 6.09 -24.55
N ASP A 65 8.88 6.48 -24.49
CA ASP A 65 8.37 7.64 -25.22
C ASP A 65 9.04 8.93 -24.71
N PHE A 66 9.20 9.09 -23.39
CA PHE A 66 9.94 10.21 -22.79
C PHE A 66 11.41 10.28 -23.26
N VAL A 67 12.09 9.13 -23.41
CA VAL A 67 13.47 9.10 -23.93
C VAL A 67 13.51 9.53 -25.40
N MET A 68 12.52 9.14 -26.22
CA MET A 68 12.40 9.59 -27.60
C MET A 68 12.14 11.10 -27.67
N ALA A 69 11.20 11.62 -26.89
CA ALA A 69 10.92 13.06 -26.79
C ALA A 69 12.17 13.85 -26.36
N ARG A 70 12.93 13.35 -25.37
CA ARG A 70 14.20 13.94 -24.94
C ARG A 70 15.28 13.91 -26.03
N ALA A 71 15.27 12.93 -26.93
CA ALA A 71 16.24 12.89 -28.03
C ALA A 71 15.95 13.97 -29.09
N VAL A 72 14.69 14.38 -29.24
CA VAL A 72 14.25 15.42 -30.18
C VAL A 72 14.35 16.82 -29.57
N MET A 73 14.08 16.96 -28.27
CA MET A 73 14.15 18.22 -27.54
C MET A 73 15.57 18.53 -27.01
N SER A 74 15.94 19.80 -26.90
CA SER A 74 17.17 20.17 -26.18
C SER A 74 17.01 20.01 -24.66
N SER A 75 18.11 19.72 -23.97
CA SER A 75 18.16 19.61 -22.50
C SER A 75 17.51 20.77 -21.75
N GLU A 76 17.76 22.00 -22.23
CA GLU A 76 17.38 23.25 -21.59
C GLU A 76 15.87 23.45 -21.60
N PHE A 77 15.22 23.18 -22.74
CA PHE A 77 13.75 23.23 -22.86
C PHE A 77 13.04 22.18 -22.00
N LEU A 78 13.64 21.00 -21.83
CA LEU A 78 13.08 19.96 -20.96
C LEU A 78 13.18 20.34 -19.49
N GLU A 79 14.30 20.90 -19.05
CA GLU A 79 14.47 21.39 -17.68
C GLU A 79 13.48 22.52 -17.36
N GLU A 80 13.27 23.45 -18.29
CA GLU A 80 12.27 24.51 -18.14
C GLU A 80 10.86 23.93 -17.97
N ALA A 81 10.45 22.97 -18.82
CA ALA A 81 9.13 22.35 -18.78
C ALA A 81 8.82 21.60 -17.47
N VAL A 82 9.83 21.00 -16.83
CA VAL A 82 9.67 20.24 -15.58
C VAL A 82 9.81 21.13 -14.34
N SER A 83 10.50 22.26 -14.45
CA SER A 83 10.83 23.13 -13.31
C SER A 83 9.61 23.70 -12.56
N TYR A 84 8.48 23.87 -13.24
CA TYR A 84 7.28 24.47 -12.67
C TYR A 84 6.07 23.55 -12.79
N PRO A 85 5.79 22.71 -11.78
CA PRO A 85 4.57 21.91 -11.76
C PRO A 85 3.35 22.81 -11.55
N LYS A 86 2.40 22.77 -12.50
CA LYS A 86 1.16 23.56 -12.46
C LYS A 86 0.10 22.94 -11.55
N GLU A 87 0.16 21.63 -11.34
CA GLU A 87 -0.76 20.88 -10.50
C GLU A 87 -0.03 20.32 -9.26
N SER A 88 -0.67 20.43 -8.11
CA SER A 88 -0.19 19.79 -6.88
C SER A 88 -1.16 18.68 -6.45
N ILE A 89 -0.57 17.55 -6.07
CA ILE A 89 -1.30 16.34 -5.64
C ILE A 89 -1.05 16.16 -4.15
N SER A 90 -2.13 16.09 -3.38
CA SER A 90 -2.06 15.79 -1.95
C SER A 90 -2.49 14.36 -1.69
N VAL A 91 -1.89 13.74 -0.67
CA VAL A 91 -2.21 12.37 -0.25
C VAL A 91 -2.76 12.41 1.17
N GLU A 92 -4.01 11.99 1.32
CA GLU A 92 -4.63 11.78 2.62
C GLU A 92 -4.49 10.30 3.01
N VAL A 93 -3.89 10.03 4.16
CA VAL A 93 -3.68 8.67 4.66
C VAL A 93 -4.64 8.40 5.81
N GLY A 94 -5.69 7.63 5.53
CA GLY A 94 -6.60 7.09 6.52
C GLY A 94 -6.12 5.74 7.09
N THR A 95 -6.83 5.24 8.11
CA THR A 95 -6.58 3.91 8.68
C THR A 95 -7.84 3.06 8.61
N LYS A 96 -7.72 1.86 8.06
CA LYS A 96 -8.77 0.85 7.99
C LYS A 96 -8.41 -0.34 8.86
N ASN A 97 -9.35 -0.81 9.67
CA ASN A 97 -9.13 -1.97 10.51
C ASN A 97 -9.62 -3.24 9.80
N ILE A 98 -8.70 -4.19 9.55
CA ILE A 98 -9.01 -5.52 9.02
C ILE A 98 -8.63 -6.54 10.10
N MET A 99 -9.63 -7.11 10.78
CA MET A 99 -9.43 -8.13 11.82
C MET A 99 -8.40 -7.71 12.89
N SER A 100 -8.53 -6.51 13.44
CA SER A 100 -7.61 -5.90 14.43
C SER A 100 -6.20 -5.58 13.90
N VAL A 101 -6.00 -5.56 12.57
CA VAL A 101 -4.80 -5.04 11.93
C VAL A 101 -5.15 -3.68 11.32
N ASN A 102 -4.42 -2.64 11.72
CA ASN A 102 -4.58 -1.31 11.14
C ASN A 102 -3.80 -1.25 9.83
N VAL A 103 -4.50 -1.01 8.73
CA VAL A 103 -3.97 -0.92 7.38
C VAL A 103 -4.15 0.51 6.87
N PRO A 104 -3.12 1.14 6.28
CA PRO A 104 -3.26 2.48 5.71
C PRO A 104 -4.12 2.43 4.44
N GLU A 105 -4.97 3.44 4.28
CA GLU A 105 -5.76 3.68 3.06
C GLU A 105 -5.37 5.05 2.52
N MET A 106 -4.90 5.10 1.27
CA MET A 106 -4.37 6.33 0.66
C MET A 106 -5.39 6.88 -0.34
N ASN A 107 -5.86 8.10 -0.10
CA ASN A 107 -6.70 8.84 -1.03
C ASN A 107 -5.89 9.98 -1.64
N PHE A 108 -5.85 10.03 -2.96
CA PHE A 108 -5.14 11.08 -3.70
C PHE A 108 -6.15 12.14 -4.10
N HIS A 109 -5.94 13.38 -3.65
CA HIS A 109 -6.77 14.52 -4.01
C HIS A 109 -5.96 15.45 -4.91
N ARG A 110 -6.48 15.72 -6.10
CA ARG A 110 -5.90 16.69 -7.04
C ARG A 110 -6.52 18.06 -6.78
N GLN A 111 -5.73 19.12 -6.69
CA GLN A 111 -6.27 20.45 -6.40
C GLN A 111 -7.07 21.05 -7.58
N LEU A 112 -6.87 20.55 -8.79
CA LEU A 112 -7.43 21.10 -10.04
C LEU A 112 -8.28 20.05 -10.79
N GLU A 113 -9.15 19.32 -10.08
CA GLU A 113 -10.02 18.27 -10.65
C GLU A 113 -11.03 18.72 -11.72
N GLY A 114 -11.08 20.02 -12.07
CA GLY A 114 -12.06 20.59 -13.00
C GLY A 114 -11.51 21.17 -14.30
N ASP A 115 -10.20 21.18 -14.51
CA ASP A 115 -9.58 21.89 -15.65
C ASP A 115 -8.55 20.99 -16.34
N GLU A 116 -8.96 20.23 -17.36
CA GLU A 116 -8.12 19.25 -18.07
C GLU A 116 -6.88 19.89 -18.72
N GLY A 117 -6.93 21.20 -19.02
CA GLY A 117 -5.80 21.97 -19.55
C GLY A 117 -4.79 22.45 -18.49
N SER A 118 -5.04 22.20 -17.21
CA SER A 118 -4.15 22.59 -16.12
C SER A 118 -3.01 21.60 -15.85
N ILE A 119 -3.09 20.41 -16.43
CA ILE A 119 -2.11 19.32 -16.28
C ILE A 119 -0.80 19.61 -17.01
N PHE A 120 -0.83 20.43 -18.08
CA PHE A 120 0.35 20.71 -18.90
C PHE A 120 1.10 21.97 -18.41
N PRO A 121 2.32 21.84 -17.86
CA PRO A 121 3.15 22.97 -17.47
C PRO A 121 3.94 23.57 -18.65
N TYR A 122 3.90 22.95 -19.83
CA TYR A 122 4.73 23.28 -20.98
C TYR A 122 3.95 23.93 -22.14
N GLY A 123 4.67 24.63 -23.03
CA GLY A 123 4.10 25.23 -24.24
C GLY A 123 3.92 24.20 -25.36
N PHE A 124 2.73 24.16 -25.98
CA PHE A 124 2.42 23.26 -27.10
C PHE A 124 3.26 23.51 -28.37
N ALA A 125 3.85 24.70 -28.51
CA ALA A 125 4.68 25.04 -29.68
C ALA A 125 6.13 24.55 -29.55
N SER A 126 6.64 24.43 -28.33
CA SER A 126 8.04 24.08 -28.03
C SER A 126 8.23 22.63 -27.61
N THR A 127 7.14 21.90 -27.34
CA THR A 127 7.16 20.52 -26.86
C THR A 127 6.86 19.57 -28.01
N SER A 128 7.66 18.49 -28.13
CA SER A 128 7.43 17.42 -29.10
C SER A 128 6.06 16.77 -28.91
N SER A 129 5.41 16.39 -30.01
CA SER A 129 4.18 15.58 -29.99
C SER A 129 4.45 14.07 -29.89
N GLU A 130 5.69 13.66 -30.19
CA GLU A 130 6.22 12.31 -29.99
C GLU A 130 6.58 12.08 -28.53
#